data_AF-A0A914DEQ7-F1
#
_entry.id   AF-A0A914DEQ7-F1
#
_cell.length_a   1.000
_cell.length_b   1.000
_cell.length_c   1.000
_cell.angle_alpha   90.00
_cell.angle_beta   90.00
_cell.angle_gamma   90.00
#
_symmetry.space_group_name_H-M   'P 1'
#
loop_
_entity.id
_entity.type
_entity.pdbx_description
1 polymer ?
#
loop_
_entity_poly.entity_id
_entity_poly.type
_entity_poly.pdbx_seq_one_letter_code
_entity_poly.pdbx_strand_id
1 'polypeptide(L)'
;MKLLLSRFFIFTLFFLPCTTYVINEKNAVKEIPQILATADAKACAMNANKAWVDVALLIDNSANMGASNLRKISTIASLIFSKFTIGNSPKISHDHRNTRVAVLSYNLQATVEANFSSITSLQDLANVLNGIQVSTNKEANIYSVWLQSRTLDPFCGSNIQDVTNCIQAFRPRVMIYFAAANK
;
A
#
# COMPACT_ATOMS: atom_id res chain seq x y z
N MET A 1 5.68 34.58 -0.19
CA MET A 1 4.76 33.69 -0.95
C MET A 1 4.96 32.27 -0.43
N LYS A 2 4.06 31.78 0.44
CA LYS A 2 4.18 30.49 1.16
C LYS A 2 4.00 29.34 0.17
N LEU A 3 5.04 28.53 -0.04
CA LEU A 3 4.91 27.22 -0.70
C LEU A 3 4.20 26.25 0.25
N LEU A 4 2.95 25.94 -0.05
CA LEU A 4 2.20 24.81 0.50
C LEU A 4 2.80 23.52 -0.07
N LEU A 5 3.61 22.83 0.73
CA LEU A 5 4.13 21.51 0.43
C LEU A 5 3.50 20.49 1.39
N SER A 6 2.30 19.98 1.05
CA SER A 6 1.93 18.64 1.50
C SER A 6 2.73 17.66 0.65
N ARG A 7 3.73 17.01 1.25
CA ARG A 7 4.58 16.03 0.59
C ARG A 7 4.22 14.65 1.15
N PHE A 8 3.65 13.80 0.30
CA PHE A 8 3.59 12.36 0.54
C PHE A 8 4.96 11.81 0.15
N PHE A 9 5.62 11.13 1.08
CA PHE A 9 6.84 10.38 0.79
C PHE A 9 6.43 8.95 0.39
N ILE A 10 7.14 8.29 -0.52
CA ILE A 10 6.91 6.87 -0.87
C ILE A 10 8.26 6.18 -0.70
N PHE A 11 8.34 5.08 0.03
CA PHE A 11 9.59 4.34 0.31
C PHE A 11 9.50 2.94 -0.31
N THR A 12 10.53 2.44 -1.01
CA THR A 12 10.52 1.13 -1.70
C THR A 12 11.80 0.32 -1.49
N LEU A 13 11.69 -0.98 -1.18
CA LEU A 13 12.67 -2.07 -1.38
C LEU A 13 11.88 -3.42 -1.36
N PHE A 14 12.09 -4.45 -2.21
CA PHE A 14 13.30 -5.18 -2.62
C PHE A 14 13.09 -5.83 -4.03
N PHE A 15 14.17 -5.88 -4.85
CA PHE A 15 14.46 -6.77 -6.00
C PHE A 15 14.47 -6.31 -7.48
N LEU A 16 14.14 -5.08 -7.89
CA LEU A 16 14.48 -4.56 -9.25
C LEU A 16 14.79 -3.03 -9.21
N PRO A 17 15.60 -2.46 -10.12
CA PRO A 17 16.24 -1.14 -9.94
C PRO A 17 15.22 -0.04 -9.64
N CYS A 18 15.31 0.48 -8.41
CA CYS A 18 14.27 1.25 -7.73
C CYS A 18 14.17 2.68 -8.24
N THR A 19 12.96 3.11 -8.60
CA THR A 19 12.65 4.54 -8.79
C THR A 19 11.71 4.98 -7.67
N THR A 20 12.13 5.96 -6.88
CA THR A 20 11.30 6.60 -5.86
C THR A 20 10.44 7.67 -6.51
N TYR A 21 9.12 7.62 -6.29
CA TYR A 21 8.19 8.63 -6.78
C TYR A 21 7.66 9.46 -5.62
N VAL A 22 7.78 10.79 -5.69
CA VAL A 22 7.16 11.72 -4.74
C VAL A 22 5.94 12.31 -5.43
N ILE A 23 4.75 11.96 -4.97
CA ILE A 23 3.49 12.34 -5.62
C ILE A 23 2.70 13.23 -4.66
N ASN A 24 2.12 14.32 -5.15
CA ASN A 24 1.20 15.14 -4.37
C ASN A 24 -0.19 14.48 -4.28
N GLU A 25 -0.93 14.67 -3.19
CA GLU A 25 -2.34 14.23 -3.04
C GLU A 25 -3.21 14.57 -4.26
N LYS A 26 -3.04 15.77 -4.85
CA LYS A 26 -3.79 16.19 -6.05
C LYS A 26 -3.53 15.34 -7.29
N ASN A 27 -2.35 14.75 -7.37
CA ASN A 27 -1.91 13.94 -8.50
C ASN A 27 -1.99 12.43 -8.21
N ALA A 28 -2.13 12.04 -6.94
CA ALA A 28 -2.11 10.66 -6.47
C ALA A 28 -3.10 9.77 -7.25
N VAL A 29 -4.33 10.24 -7.44
CA VAL A 29 -5.39 9.51 -8.16
C VAL A 29 -5.03 9.25 -9.63
N LYS A 30 -4.18 10.08 -10.24
CA LYS A 30 -3.76 9.96 -11.64
C LYS A 30 -2.46 9.17 -11.80
N GLU A 31 -1.46 9.46 -10.97
CA GLU A 31 -0.10 8.95 -11.13
C GLU A 31 0.09 7.56 -10.50
N ILE A 32 -0.53 7.28 -9.34
CA ILE A 32 -0.37 5.98 -8.66
C ILE A 32 -0.87 4.82 -9.52
N PRO A 33 -2.04 4.90 -10.19
CA PRO A 33 -2.47 3.80 -11.03
C PRO A 33 -1.48 3.47 -12.16
N GLN A 34 -0.82 4.49 -12.72
CA GLN A 34 0.19 4.31 -13.76
C GLN A 34 1.45 3.65 -13.22
N ILE A 35 1.92 4.09 -12.05
CA ILE A 35 3.10 3.51 -11.38
C ILE A 35 2.86 2.04 -11.02
N LEU A 36 1.69 1.73 -10.45
CA LEU A 36 1.33 0.35 -10.10
C LEU A 36 1.21 -0.55 -11.33
N ALA A 37 0.67 -0.03 -12.44
CA ALA A 37 0.62 -0.76 -13.71
C ALA A 37 2.03 -1.03 -14.28
N THR A 38 2.98 -0.11 -14.11
CA THR A 38 4.39 -0.33 -14.52
C THR A 38 5.16 -1.25 -13.59
N ALA A 39 4.73 -1.39 -12.33
CA ALA A 39 5.40 -2.22 -11.33
C ALA A 39 5.17 -3.73 -11.53
N ASP A 40 4.18 -4.17 -12.33
CA ASP A 40 3.92 -5.57 -12.70
C ASP A 40 5.06 -6.14 -13.61
N ALA A 41 6.25 -6.27 -13.03
CA ALA A 41 7.57 -6.75 -13.44
C ALA A 41 8.01 -6.74 -14.92
N LYS A 42 7.24 -7.30 -15.85
CA LYS A 42 7.71 -7.59 -17.22
C LYS A 42 6.60 -8.05 -18.17
N ALA A 43 5.34 -7.80 -17.84
CA ALA A 43 4.23 -8.35 -18.61
C ALA A 43 3.55 -7.27 -19.45
N CYS A 44 3.61 -7.48 -20.77
CA CYS A 44 2.79 -6.81 -21.76
C CYS A 44 1.30 -6.76 -21.32
N ALA A 45 0.65 -5.63 -21.62
CA ALA A 45 -0.79 -5.33 -21.47
C ALA A 45 -1.26 -4.62 -20.17
N MET A 46 -0.78 -3.38 -19.97
CA MET A 46 -1.55 -2.11 -19.93
C MET A 46 -2.98 -2.03 -19.33
N ASN A 47 -3.37 -2.84 -18.34
CA ASN A 47 -4.69 -2.68 -17.69
C ASN A 47 -4.59 -2.72 -16.15
N ALA A 48 -4.92 -1.62 -15.47
CA ALA A 48 -4.99 -1.55 -14.00
C ALA A 48 -5.92 -2.62 -13.40
N ASN A 49 -6.95 -3.03 -14.13
CA ASN A 49 -7.88 -4.11 -13.76
C ASN A 49 -7.22 -5.51 -13.71
N LYS A 50 -6.00 -5.66 -14.25
CA LYS A 50 -5.23 -6.91 -14.32
C LYS A 50 -3.83 -6.75 -13.73
N ALA A 51 -3.61 -5.82 -12.81
CA ALA A 51 -2.29 -5.66 -12.19
C ALA A 51 -2.02 -6.76 -11.15
N TRP A 52 -0.93 -7.51 -11.33
CA TRP A 52 -0.42 -8.49 -10.35
C TRP A 52 0.61 -7.84 -9.42
N VAL A 53 0.12 -7.02 -8.47
CA VAL A 53 0.99 -6.24 -7.58
C VAL A 53 0.50 -6.32 -6.14
N ASP A 54 1.44 -6.32 -5.20
CA ASP A 54 1.19 -6.14 -3.77
C ASP A 54 1.38 -4.68 -3.40
N VAL A 55 0.36 -4.07 -2.80
CA VAL A 55 0.42 -2.67 -2.38
C VAL A 55 0.25 -2.56 -0.87
N ALA A 56 1.27 -2.05 -0.17
CA ALA A 56 1.17 -1.74 1.25
C ALA A 56 0.91 -0.25 1.44
N LEU A 57 -0.23 0.11 2.04
CA LEU A 57 -0.52 1.47 2.45
C LEU A 57 0.05 1.70 3.84
N LEU A 58 0.96 2.67 3.97
CA LEU A 58 1.57 3.07 5.22
C LEU A 58 0.96 4.41 5.62
N ILE A 59 0.16 4.45 6.66
CA ILE A 59 -0.69 5.60 7.01
C ILE A 59 -0.24 6.19 8.34
N ASP A 60 0.23 7.43 8.30
CA ASP A 60 0.45 8.24 9.49
C ASP A 60 -0.88 8.42 10.22
N ASN A 61 -0.97 7.91 11.44
CA ASN A 61 -2.09 8.18 12.32
C ASN A 61 -1.68 8.99 13.54
N SER A 62 -0.56 9.72 13.50
CA SER A 62 -0.15 10.64 14.55
C SER A 62 -1.14 11.80 14.71
N ALA A 63 -1.07 12.47 15.86
CA ALA A 63 -1.83 13.67 16.17
C ALA A 63 -1.58 14.80 15.17
N ASN A 64 -0.39 14.86 14.55
CA ASN A 64 -0.06 15.85 13.53
C ASN A 64 -0.81 15.63 12.22
N MET A 65 -1.21 14.38 11.93
CA MET A 65 -2.01 14.08 10.77
C MET A 65 -3.39 14.72 10.86
N GLY A 66 -4.05 14.54 12.01
CA GLY A 66 -5.39 15.06 12.28
C GLY A 66 -6.49 14.33 11.52
N ALA A 67 -7.70 14.31 12.10
CA ALA A 67 -8.79 13.48 11.60
C ALA A 67 -9.26 13.86 10.18
N SER A 68 -9.18 15.15 9.85
CA SER A 68 -9.55 15.64 8.51
C SER A 68 -8.65 15.09 7.42
N ASN A 69 -7.33 15.10 7.61
CA ASN A 69 -6.41 14.58 6.60
C ASN A 69 -6.46 13.06 6.52
N LEU A 70 -6.64 12.36 7.64
CA LEU A 70 -6.79 10.90 7.65
C LEU A 70 -8.02 10.44 6.83
N ARG A 71 -9.14 11.17 6.93
CA ARG A 71 -10.33 10.94 6.10
C ARG A 71 -10.07 11.18 4.61
N LYS A 72 -9.25 12.18 4.26
CA LYS A 72 -8.85 12.43 2.87
C LYS A 72 -8.03 11.28 2.31
N ILE A 73 -7.07 10.73 3.06
CA ILE A 73 -6.32 9.54 2.65
C ILE A 73 -7.28 8.41 2.33
N SER A 74 -8.25 8.16 3.22
CA SER A 74 -9.22 7.08 3.03
C SER A 74 -9.95 7.24 1.71
N THR A 75 -10.38 8.46 1.39
CA THR A 75 -11.04 8.80 0.12
C THR A 75 -10.10 8.59 -1.08
N ILE A 76 -8.86 9.08 -1.00
CA ILE A 76 -7.87 8.97 -2.08
C ILE A 76 -7.50 7.52 -2.34
N ALA A 77 -7.25 6.73 -1.30
CA ALA A 77 -6.95 5.32 -1.40
C ALA A 77 -8.12 4.57 -2.06
N SER A 78 -9.35 4.76 -1.60
CA SER A 78 -10.53 4.16 -2.24
C SER A 78 -10.66 4.56 -3.72
N LEU A 79 -10.37 5.82 -4.08
CA LEU A 79 -10.39 6.27 -5.47
C LEU A 79 -9.29 5.62 -6.33
N ILE A 80 -8.07 5.52 -5.83
CA ILE A 80 -6.96 4.84 -6.51
C ILE A 80 -7.33 3.39 -6.75
N PHE A 81 -7.71 2.67 -5.70
CA PHE A 81 -7.97 1.24 -5.80
C PHE A 81 -9.28 0.90 -6.51
N SER A 82 -10.21 1.86 -6.68
CA SER A 82 -11.40 1.68 -7.53
C SER A 82 -11.07 1.33 -8.99
N LYS A 83 -9.82 1.57 -9.41
CA LYS A 83 -9.29 1.24 -10.74
C LYS A 83 -8.66 -0.14 -10.82
N PHE A 84 -8.64 -0.89 -9.72
CA PHE A 84 -7.98 -2.18 -9.60
C PHE A 84 -8.98 -3.26 -9.19
N THR A 85 -8.73 -4.47 -9.68
CA THR A 85 -9.40 -5.67 -9.14
C THR A 85 -8.68 -6.06 -7.87
N ILE A 86 -9.25 -5.70 -6.71
CA ILE A 86 -8.75 -6.15 -5.40
C ILE A 86 -9.15 -7.60 -5.20
N GLY A 87 -8.22 -8.43 -4.70
CA GLY A 87 -8.57 -9.77 -4.27
C GLY A 87 -7.38 -10.58 -3.78
N ASN A 88 -7.63 -11.51 -2.86
CA ASN A 88 -6.65 -12.44 -2.31
C ASN A 88 -6.70 -13.84 -2.96
N SER A 89 -7.48 -14.02 -4.03
CA SER A 89 -7.78 -15.35 -4.57
C SER A 89 -6.51 -16.05 -5.09
N PRO A 90 -6.24 -17.30 -4.65
CA PRO A 90 -5.08 -18.09 -5.06
C PRO A 90 -5.23 -18.68 -6.47
N LYS A 91 -6.27 -18.33 -7.24
CA LYS A 91 -6.42 -18.79 -8.62
C LYS A 91 -5.42 -18.06 -9.51
N ILE A 92 -4.18 -18.55 -9.48
CA ILE A 92 -3.15 -18.37 -10.50
C ILE A 92 -3.65 -19.07 -11.78
N SER A 93 -4.74 -18.58 -12.36
CA SER A 93 -5.00 -18.83 -13.77
C SER A 93 -4.29 -17.72 -14.51
N HIS A 94 -3.71 -18.02 -15.67
CA HIS A 94 -2.93 -17.11 -16.50
C HIS A 94 -3.61 -15.76 -16.83
N ASP A 95 -4.90 -15.59 -16.51
CA ASP A 95 -5.71 -14.41 -16.82
C ASP A 95 -6.38 -13.72 -15.59
N HIS A 96 -6.18 -14.21 -14.36
CA HIS A 96 -6.81 -13.64 -13.13
C HIS A 96 -5.82 -12.88 -12.27
N ARG A 97 -5.35 -11.74 -12.79
CA ARG A 97 -4.42 -10.89 -12.04
C ARG A 97 -5.14 -9.92 -11.11
N ASN A 98 -4.92 -10.08 -9.82
CA ASN A 98 -5.53 -9.24 -8.77
C ASN A 98 -4.47 -8.50 -7.96
N THR A 99 -4.81 -7.30 -7.53
CA THR A 99 -4.02 -6.52 -6.59
C THR A 99 -4.35 -6.92 -5.16
N ARG A 100 -3.31 -7.23 -4.36
CA ARG A 100 -3.46 -7.42 -2.92
C ARG A 100 -3.11 -6.11 -2.22
N VAL A 101 -3.89 -5.74 -1.22
CA VAL A 101 -3.65 -4.52 -0.45
C VAL A 101 -3.43 -4.89 1.01
N ALA A 102 -2.35 -4.38 1.59
CA ALA A 102 -2.10 -4.40 3.02
C ALA A 102 -2.17 -2.96 3.55
N VAL A 103 -2.55 -2.81 4.82
CA VAL A 103 -2.64 -1.50 5.47
C VAL A 103 -1.91 -1.56 6.80
N LEU A 104 -0.99 -0.62 6.99
CA LEU A 104 -0.33 -0.36 8.25
C LEU A 104 -0.62 1.07 8.65
N SER A 105 -1.03 1.26 9.90
CA SER A 105 -1.00 2.58 10.52
C SER A 105 0.29 2.73 11.32
N TYR A 106 0.79 3.94 11.50
CA TYR A 106 1.93 4.17 12.37
C TYR A 106 1.92 5.54 13.04
N ASN A 107 2.38 5.52 14.28
CA ASN A 107 2.71 6.69 15.09
C ASN A 107 4.05 6.42 15.80
N LEU A 108 4.08 6.29 17.13
CA LEU A 108 5.23 5.78 17.88
C LEU A 108 5.59 4.33 17.48
N GLN A 109 4.57 3.50 17.22
CA GLN A 109 4.71 2.12 16.76
C GLN A 109 3.76 1.88 15.58
N ALA A 110 4.13 0.94 14.70
CA ALA A 110 3.31 0.53 13.58
C ALA A 110 2.35 -0.59 13.98
N THR A 111 1.13 -0.51 13.47
CA THR A 111 0.07 -1.50 13.65
C THR A 111 -0.29 -2.06 12.28
N VAL A 112 -0.35 -3.38 12.16
CA VAL A 112 -0.89 -4.05 10.97
C VAL A 112 -2.41 -4.00 11.08
N GLU A 113 -3.03 -3.11 10.32
CA GLU A 113 -4.49 -2.97 10.27
C GLU A 113 -5.10 -4.06 9.37
N ALA A 114 -4.37 -4.43 8.31
CA ALA A 114 -4.74 -5.51 7.40
C ALA A 114 -3.50 -6.08 6.71
N ASN A 115 -3.41 -7.40 6.61
CA ASN A 115 -2.38 -8.10 5.85
C ASN A 115 -2.83 -8.31 4.37
N PHE A 116 -1.95 -8.83 3.51
CA PHE A 116 -2.27 -9.02 2.08
C PHE A 116 -3.39 -10.04 1.81
N SER A 117 -3.80 -10.85 2.79
CA SER A 117 -4.92 -11.77 2.67
C SER A 117 -6.23 -11.26 3.27
N SER A 118 -6.21 -10.15 4.01
CA SER A 118 -7.37 -9.62 4.74
C SER A 118 -8.35 -8.88 3.83
N ILE A 119 -7.84 -8.14 2.84
CA ILE A 119 -8.64 -7.26 1.98
C ILE A 119 -8.98 -7.98 0.68
N THR A 120 -10.26 -8.25 0.47
CA THR A 120 -10.75 -8.99 -0.72
C THR A 120 -11.60 -8.15 -1.66
N SER A 121 -12.04 -6.98 -1.20
CA SER A 121 -12.88 -6.06 -1.96
C SER A 121 -12.55 -4.59 -1.63
N LEU A 122 -13.07 -3.67 -2.44
CA LEU A 122 -13.00 -2.23 -2.14
C LEU A 122 -13.74 -1.86 -0.85
N GLN A 123 -14.80 -2.60 -0.52
CA GLN A 123 -15.55 -2.37 0.71
C GLN A 123 -14.71 -2.76 1.94
N ASP A 124 -13.98 -3.88 1.87
CA ASP A 124 -13.07 -4.29 2.96
C ASP A 124 -11.99 -3.24 3.18
N LEU A 125 -11.39 -2.74 2.10
CA LEU A 125 -10.41 -1.66 2.17
C LEU A 125 -11.00 -0.41 2.82
N ALA A 126 -12.19 0.01 2.40
CA ALA A 126 -12.86 1.17 2.98
C ALA A 126 -13.16 0.98 4.47
N ASN A 127 -13.59 -0.21 4.88
CA ASN A 127 -13.85 -0.54 6.28
C ASN A 127 -12.58 -0.45 7.13
N VAL A 128 -11.47 -1.02 6.66
CA VAL A 128 -10.17 -0.95 7.33
C VAL A 128 -9.72 0.51 7.48
N LEU A 129 -9.74 1.28 6.38
CA LEU A 129 -9.30 2.68 6.38
C LEU A 129 -10.14 3.57 7.32
N ASN A 130 -11.46 3.37 7.33
CA ASN A 130 -12.36 4.11 8.22
C ASN A 130 -12.22 3.72 9.71
N GLY A 131 -11.67 2.53 9.99
CA GLY A 131 -11.38 2.07 11.34
C GLY A 131 -10.18 2.77 11.98
N ILE A 132 -9.25 3.29 11.17
CA ILE A 132 -8.01 3.92 11.67
C ILE A 132 -8.35 5.22 12.39
N GLN A 133 -7.94 5.30 13.66
CA GLN A 133 -8.13 6.48 14.50
C GLN A 133 -6.83 7.29 14.62
N VAL A 134 -6.99 8.60 14.77
CA VAL A 134 -5.88 9.49 15.07
C VAL A 134 -5.42 9.27 16.51
N SER A 135 -4.13 9.02 16.67
CA SER A 135 -3.44 8.89 17.93
C SER A 135 -3.29 10.26 18.61
N THR A 136 -3.18 10.24 19.94
CA THR A 136 -2.79 11.42 20.72
C THR A 136 -1.30 11.73 20.61
N ASN A 137 -0.50 10.78 20.10
CA ASN A 137 0.94 10.93 19.95
C ASN A 137 1.29 11.68 18.65
N LYS A 138 2.21 12.64 18.71
CA LYS A 138 2.71 13.42 17.56
C LYS A 138 3.82 12.73 16.77
N GLU A 139 4.41 11.67 17.30
CA GLU A 139 5.49 10.91 16.67
C GLU A 139 5.00 10.13 15.44
N ALA A 140 5.87 10.09 14.42
CA ALA A 140 5.64 9.41 13.15
C ALA A 140 6.85 8.52 12.81
N ASN A 141 6.97 7.40 13.53
CA ASN A 141 8.11 6.49 13.47
C ASN A 141 7.98 5.48 12.33
N ILE A 142 8.39 5.89 11.13
CA ILE A 142 8.41 5.03 9.94
C ILE A 142 9.33 3.80 10.09
N TYR A 143 10.35 3.83 10.97
CA TYR A 143 11.21 2.67 11.19
C TYR A 143 10.44 1.48 11.78
N SER A 144 9.45 1.73 12.64
CA SER A 144 8.58 0.68 13.17
C SER A 144 7.76 -0.02 12.07
N VAL A 145 7.41 0.71 11.00
CA VAL A 145 6.70 0.18 9.83
C VAL A 145 7.56 -0.82 9.09
N TRP A 146 8.86 -0.55 8.93
CA TRP A 146 9.78 -1.48 8.26
C TRP A 146 9.82 -2.84 8.97
N LEU A 147 9.89 -2.84 10.30
CA LEU A 147 9.87 -4.07 11.10
C LEU A 147 8.58 -4.86 10.87
N GLN A 148 7.42 -4.18 10.90
CA GLN A 148 6.12 -4.83 10.73
C GLN A 148 5.79 -5.20 9.29
N SER A 149 6.37 -4.53 8.30
CA SER A 149 6.14 -4.84 6.89
C SER A 149 6.52 -6.28 6.50
N ARG A 150 7.40 -6.90 7.29
CA ARG A 150 7.85 -8.29 7.13
C ARG A 150 6.76 -9.31 7.48
N THR A 151 5.77 -8.94 8.28
CA THR A 151 4.70 -9.85 8.73
C THR A 151 3.45 -9.79 7.84
N LEU A 152 3.44 -8.89 6.85
CA LEU A 152 2.29 -8.66 5.97
C LEU A 152 1.95 -9.84 5.06
N ASP A 153 2.92 -10.72 4.83
CA ASP A 153 2.74 -11.90 3.99
C ASP A 153 3.14 -13.16 4.76
N PRO A 154 2.17 -13.98 5.20
CA PRO A 154 2.47 -15.29 5.80
C PRO A 154 2.77 -16.36 4.73
N PHE A 155 2.75 -16.02 3.42
CA PHE A 155 2.68 -17.01 2.35
C PHE A 155 3.94 -17.82 2.05
N CYS A 156 5.08 -17.56 2.71
CA CYS A 156 6.18 -18.51 2.66
C CYS A 156 6.12 -19.38 3.93
N GLY A 157 5.53 -20.58 3.80
CA GLY A 157 5.62 -21.62 4.82
C GLY A 157 7.08 -22.02 5.08
N SER A 158 7.32 -22.83 6.12
CA SER A 158 8.66 -23.26 6.55
C SER A 158 9.27 -24.40 5.72
N ASN A 159 8.52 -24.96 4.76
CA ASN A 159 8.95 -26.06 3.90
C ASN A 159 9.54 -25.55 2.56
N ILE A 160 10.60 -26.20 2.06
CA ILE A 160 11.26 -25.96 0.76
C ILE A 160 10.29 -25.89 -0.42
N GLN A 161 9.22 -26.70 -0.44
CA GLN A 161 8.21 -26.68 -1.50
C GLN A 161 7.36 -25.40 -1.43
N ASP A 162 7.03 -24.93 -0.23
CA ASP A 162 6.33 -23.66 -0.02
C ASP A 162 7.21 -22.48 -0.43
N VAL A 163 8.51 -22.53 -0.12
CA VAL A 163 9.49 -21.52 -0.56
C VAL A 163 9.61 -21.50 -2.08
N THR A 164 9.65 -22.65 -2.74
CA THR A 164 9.74 -22.74 -4.22
C THR A 164 8.49 -22.18 -4.89
N ASN A 165 7.30 -22.47 -4.33
CA ASN A 165 6.04 -21.87 -4.77
C ASN A 165 6.00 -20.35 -4.48
N CYS A 166 6.58 -19.90 -3.35
CA CYS A 166 6.69 -18.48 -2.99
C CYS A 166 7.58 -17.72 -3.98
N ILE A 167 8.69 -18.32 -4.42
CA ILE A 167 9.60 -17.75 -5.42
C ILE A 167 8.90 -17.64 -6.79
N GLN A 168 8.11 -18.64 -7.19
CA GLN A 168 7.35 -18.59 -8.46
C GLN A 168 6.14 -17.65 -8.39
N ALA A 169 5.58 -17.41 -7.19
CA ALA A 169 4.48 -16.48 -6.95
C ALA A 169 4.96 -15.04 -6.65
N PHE A 170 6.25 -14.73 -6.84
CA PHE A 170 6.83 -13.44 -6.49
C PHE A 170 6.06 -12.29 -7.14
N ARG A 171 5.40 -11.49 -6.31
CA ARG A 171 4.67 -10.30 -6.74
C ARG A 171 5.55 -9.07 -6.51
N PRO A 172 5.61 -8.14 -7.48
CA PRO A 172 6.16 -6.82 -7.23
C PRO A 172 5.43 -6.17 -6.06
N ARG A 173 6.20 -5.57 -5.15
CA ARG A 173 5.66 -4.89 -3.96
C ARG A 173 5.90 -3.40 -4.05
N VAL A 174 4.84 -2.62 -3.87
CA VAL A 174 4.86 -1.16 -3.81
C VAL A 174 4.37 -0.74 -2.43
N MET A 175 5.10 0.13 -1.75
CA MET A 175 4.62 0.73 -0.50
C MET A 175 4.28 2.19 -0.76
N ILE A 176 3.06 2.61 -0.43
CA ILE A 176 2.60 3.99 -0.59
C ILE A 176 2.48 4.57 0.80
N TYR A 177 3.21 5.65 1.06
CA TYR A 177 3.27 6.26 2.38
C TYR A 177 2.52 7.59 2.42
N PHE A 178 1.71 7.73 3.46
CA PHE A 178 0.90 8.91 3.69
C PHE A 178 1.29 9.54 5.02
N ALA A 179 1.93 10.71 4.97
CA ALA A 179 2.39 11.46 6.13
C ALA A 179 1.59 12.74 6.39
N ALA A 180 1.62 13.18 7.65
CA ALA A 180 1.23 14.52 8.02
C ALA A 180 2.03 15.57 7.23
N ALA A 181 1.35 16.61 6.73
CA ALA A 181 2.02 17.77 6.18
C ALA A 181 2.64 18.58 7.33
N ASN A 182 3.95 18.79 7.31
CA ASN A 182 4.61 19.70 8.24
C ASN A 182 3.98 21.10 8.06
N LYS A 183 3.45 21.65 9.16
CA LYS A 183 2.96 23.03 9.21
C LYS A 183 4.11 24.02 9.30
#